data_AF-A0A963NG64-F1
#
_entry.id   AF-A0A963NG64-F1
#
_cell.length_a   1.000
_cell.length_b   1.000
_cell.length_c   1.000
_cell.angle_alpha   90.00
_cell.angle_beta   90.00
_cell.angle_gamma   90.00
#
_symmetry.space_group_name_H-M   'P 1'
#
loop_
_entity.id
_entity.type
_entity.pdbx_description
1 polymer ?
#
loop_
_entity_poly.entity_id
_entity_poly.type
_entity_poly.pdbx_seq_one_letter_code
_entity_poly.pdbx_strand_id
1 'polypeptide(L)'
;MAVPNPHAESILQALRRHGGVATSAQLVDALGVSQPTVSRALMPLVRAGRVRKVGAARSQRYLLPRAVAGVGDDIPLLRVNTAGVPAPFGCMVPLVGGAFWVDEVDGVSERHDGLPWFLSDMRPQGFMGRNFAQLHPDLHLPQDPRHWSDDDMLRALALRGEDLPGNLIVGDASLARFHTLSQRLARAASPDDYPLLARSALQGQLPGSSAGGEQPKFCCVTQGRSVIVKFSSSGDSPADQRTRDLLHCEHLALQVLAQADLPAAPTQVFERAGRVFLESERFDRCAPWPDTPASVPPGRIGMVSLLVYDAQYVGEMDHWAATAQRMQARGLLTPEDARTLRLLDAYGALIGNTDRHYGNISLVLVEDDWRLSPTYDMLPMLYMP
;
A
#
# COMPACT_ATOMS: atom_id res chain seq x y z
N MET A 1 27.01 27.15 31.23
CA MET A 1 26.84 27.29 29.77
C MET A 1 27.77 26.28 29.11
N ALA A 2 27.23 25.29 28.39
CA ALA A 2 28.07 24.32 27.67
C ALA A 2 28.75 25.03 26.49
N VAL A 3 30.07 24.92 26.40
CA VAL A 3 30.84 25.44 25.26
C VAL A 3 30.31 24.78 23.98
N PRO A 4 29.96 25.54 22.92
CA PRO A 4 29.54 24.95 21.66
C PRO A 4 30.64 24.02 21.15
N ASN A 5 30.33 22.73 20.96
CA ASN A 5 31.32 21.82 20.37
C ASN A 5 31.55 22.25 18.91
N PRO A 6 32.77 22.64 18.53
CA PRO A 6 33.05 23.21 17.21
C PRO A 6 32.73 22.23 16.07
N HIS A 7 32.65 20.92 16.34
CA HIS A 7 32.37 19.90 15.34
C HIS A 7 30.89 19.51 15.22
N ALA A 8 30.00 20.07 16.06
CA ALA A 8 28.59 19.69 16.06
C ALA A 8 27.90 20.00 14.72
N GLU A 9 28.12 21.18 14.15
CA GLU A 9 27.51 21.52 12.85
C GLU A 9 28.15 20.73 11.70
N SER A 10 29.46 20.45 11.78
CA SER A 10 30.16 19.61 10.80
C SER A 10 29.59 18.19 10.76
N ILE A 11 29.24 17.60 11.92
CA ILE A 11 28.56 16.29 11.99
C ILE A 11 27.21 16.35 11.30
N LEU A 12 26.41 17.38 11.59
CA LEU A 12 25.07 17.51 10.99
C LEU A 12 25.16 17.69 9.47
N GLN A 13 26.13 18.46 8.99
CA GLN A 13 26.37 18.61 7.56
C GLN A 13 26.85 17.29 6.93
N ALA A 14 27.72 16.54 7.59
CA ALA A 14 28.14 15.22 7.12
C ALA A 14 26.96 14.24 7.04
N LEU A 15 26.11 14.19 8.07
CA LEU A 15 24.89 13.37 8.06
C LEU A 15 23.96 13.74 6.91
N ARG A 16 23.74 15.04 6.65
CA ARG A 16 22.94 15.50 5.50
C ARG A 16 23.53 15.03 4.16
N ARG A 17 24.85 15.09 4.00
CA ARG A 17 25.55 14.63 2.78
C ARG A 17 25.45 13.12 2.58
N HIS A 18 25.36 12.35 3.66
CA HIS A 18 25.14 10.90 3.62
C HIS A 18 23.64 10.51 3.62
N GLY A 19 22.75 11.42 3.19
CA GLY A 19 21.32 11.10 3.07
C GLY A 19 20.62 10.85 4.40
N GLY A 20 21.08 11.51 5.46
CA GLY A 20 20.48 11.47 6.79
C GLY A 20 20.93 10.31 7.68
N VAL A 21 21.85 9.44 7.23
CA VAL A 21 22.40 8.35 8.06
C VAL A 21 23.88 8.15 7.80
N ALA A 22 24.67 7.92 8.85
CA ALA A 22 26.08 7.59 8.72
C ALA A 22 26.58 6.65 9.82
N THR A 23 27.62 5.88 9.50
CA THR A 23 28.46 5.17 10.47
C THR A 23 29.42 6.13 11.18
N SER A 24 29.97 5.71 12.32
CA SER A 24 31.09 6.43 12.92
C SER A 24 32.28 6.60 11.98
N ALA A 25 32.62 5.57 11.20
CA ALA A 25 33.75 5.60 10.27
C ALA A 25 33.56 6.64 9.15
N GLN A 26 32.35 6.73 8.59
CA GLN A 26 32.00 7.75 7.60
C GLN A 26 32.10 9.17 8.18
N LEU A 27 31.68 9.36 9.44
CA LEU A 27 31.80 10.66 10.10
C LEU A 27 33.26 11.03 10.42
N VAL A 28 34.09 10.05 10.81
CA VAL A 28 35.54 10.24 11.00
C VAL A 28 36.19 10.68 9.70
N ASP A 29 35.90 9.98 8.61
CA ASP A 29 36.43 10.28 7.28
C ASP A 29 35.98 11.67 6.78
N ALA A 30 34.68 11.96 6.86
CA ALA A 30 34.10 13.22 6.40
C ALA A 30 34.63 14.45 7.17
N LEU A 31 35.00 14.30 8.44
CA LEU A 31 35.51 15.40 9.28
C LEU A 31 37.05 15.44 9.34
N GLY A 32 37.75 14.38 8.96
CA GLY A 32 39.20 14.27 9.10
C GLY A 32 39.68 14.30 10.57
N VAL A 33 38.86 13.82 11.51
CA VAL A 33 39.15 13.83 12.95
C VAL A 33 39.08 12.43 13.56
N SER A 34 39.71 12.23 14.72
CA SER A 34 39.72 10.93 15.40
C SER A 34 38.33 10.49 15.90
N GLN A 35 38.13 9.17 16.01
CA GLN A 35 36.91 8.56 16.54
C GLN A 35 36.47 9.11 17.92
N PRO A 36 37.37 9.35 18.90
CA PRO A 36 36.99 9.98 20.17
C PRO A 36 36.46 11.41 20.02
N THR A 37 36.94 12.17 19.02
CA THR A 37 36.44 13.52 18.73
C THR A 37 35.03 13.47 18.14
N VAL A 38 34.77 12.58 17.18
CA VAL A 38 33.42 12.34 16.64
C VAL A 38 32.45 11.91 17.76
N SER A 39 32.85 10.97 18.61
CA SER A 39 32.02 10.50 19.72
C SER A 39 31.66 11.62 20.72
N ARG A 40 32.63 12.45 21.11
CA ARG A 40 32.39 13.62 21.98
C ARG A 40 31.47 14.66 21.35
N ALA A 41 31.49 14.81 20.03
CA ALA A 41 30.64 15.74 19.31
C ALA A 41 29.24 15.18 19.01
N LEU A 42 29.09 13.86 18.86
CA LEU A 42 27.79 13.19 18.75
C LEU A 42 27.03 13.16 20.08
N MET A 43 27.73 12.95 21.20
CA MET A 43 27.08 12.79 22.52
C MET A 43 26.07 13.90 22.88
N PRO A 44 26.38 15.21 22.76
CA PRO A 44 25.39 16.25 23.03
C PRO A 44 24.24 16.27 21.99
N LEU A 45 24.51 15.94 20.72
CA LEU A 45 23.47 15.86 19.69
C LEU A 45 22.49 14.72 19.94
N VAL A 46 23.00 13.56 20.39
CA VAL A 46 22.18 12.40 20.77
C VAL A 46 21.38 12.68 22.03
N ARG A 47 21.98 13.28 23.06
CA ARG A 47 21.28 13.66 24.30
C ARG A 47 20.17 14.69 24.04
N ALA A 48 20.36 15.57 23.07
CA ALA A 48 19.36 16.57 22.67
C ALA A 48 18.31 16.03 21.68
N GLY A 49 18.36 14.75 21.30
CA GLY A 49 17.45 14.14 20.33
C GLY A 49 17.64 14.59 18.88
N ARG A 50 18.65 15.43 18.59
CA ARG A 50 18.93 15.91 17.21
C ARG A 50 19.53 14.85 16.32
N VAL A 51 20.19 13.85 16.90
CA VAL A 51 20.76 12.69 16.21
C VAL A 51 20.29 11.45 16.94
N ARG A 52 19.76 10.45 16.22
CA ARG A 52 19.34 9.18 16.81
C ARG A 52 20.41 8.13 16.59
N LYS A 53 20.76 7.40 17.64
CA LYS A 53 21.71 6.28 17.55
C LYS A 53 20.90 4.98 17.44
N VAL A 54 21.13 4.20 16.38
CA VAL A 54 20.44 2.92 16.11
C VAL A 54 21.45 1.81 15.83
N GLY A 55 21.00 0.55 15.92
CA GLY A 55 21.85 -0.63 15.76
C GLY A 55 22.88 -0.82 16.88
N ALA A 56 23.66 -1.90 16.78
CA ALA A 56 24.66 -2.28 17.78
C ALA A 56 25.99 -2.71 17.12
N ALA A 57 27.10 -2.51 17.83
CA ALA A 57 28.44 -2.86 17.36
C ALA A 57 28.70 -2.41 15.90
N ARG A 58 28.90 -3.34 14.97
CA ARG A 58 29.19 -3.06 13.55
C ARG A 58 27.98 -2.51 12.75
N SER A 59 26.75 -2.77 13.20
CA SER A 59 25.53 -2.22 12.58
C SER A 59 25.15 -0.85 13.14
N GLN A 60 25.93 -0.30 14.07
CA GLN A 60 25.64 1.01 14.66
C GLN A 60 25.60 2.11 13.58
N ARG A 61 24.54 2.90 13.59
CA ARG A 61 24.33 4.06 12.73
C ARG A 61 23.88 5.27 13.54
N TYR A 62 24.12 6.44 12.99
CA TYR A 62 23.61 7.72 13.49
C TYR A 62 22.69 8.31 12.44
N LEU A 63 21.45 8.57 12.84
CA LEU A 63 20.39 9.12 12.01
C LEU A 63 20.24 10.60 12.31
N LEU A 64 19.91 11.38 11.29
CA LEU A 64 19.47 12.76 11.40
C LEU A 64 17.95 12.81 11.13
N PRO A 65 17.11 12.60 12.17
CA PRO A 65 15.67 12.55 12.00
C PRO A 65 15.10 13.91 11.61
N ARG A 66 13.92 13.88 10.98
CA ARG A 66 13.05 15.04 10.78
C ARG A 66 11.64 14.68 11.21
N ALA A 67 10.91 15.65 11.73
CA ALA A 67 9.49 15.49 12.01
C ALA A 67 8.67 15.79 10.74
N VAL A 68 7.72 14.91 10.44
CA VAL A 68 6.68 15.15 9.43
C VAL A 68 5.50 15.81 10.12
N ALA A 69 5.00 16.91 9.55
CA ALA A 69 3.94 17.72 10.16
C ALA A 69 2.68 16.86 10.42
N GLY A 70 2.19 16.89 11.66
CA GLY A 70 1.02 16.10 12.09
C GLY A 70 1.28 14.62 12.37
N VAL A 71 2.48 14.10 12.06
CA VAL A 71 2.84 12.68 12.26
C VAL A 71 3.93 12.52 13.31
N GLY A 72 5.02 13.30 13.22
CA GLY A 72 6.20 13.16 14.09
C GLY A 72 7.41 12.58 13.36
N ASP A 73 8.40 12.11 14.13
CA ASP A 73 9.67 11.56 13.63
C ASP A 73 9.91 10.09 14.03
N ASP A 74 8.92 9.49 14.70
CA ASP A 74 8.93 8.10 15.16
C ASP A 74 7.55 7.51 14.83
N ILE A 75 7.51 6.66 13.79
CA ILE A 75 6.26 6.14 13.24
C ILE A 75 6.23 4.63 13.47
N PRO A 76 5.37 4.12 14.36
CA PRO A 76 5.20 2.69 14.53
C PRO A 76 4.56 2.08 13.28
N LEU A 77 5.03 0.91 12.89
CA LEU A 77 4.46 0.07 11.86
C LEU A 77 3.89 -1.18 12.53
N LEU A 78 2.64 -1.51 12.23
CA LEU A 78 1.98 -2.70 12.75
C LEU A 78 1.54 -3.60 11.60
N ARG A 79 1.63 -4.91 11.83
CA ARG A 79 1.13 -5.95 10.93
C ARG A 79 -0.10 -6.59 11.53
N VAL A 80 -1.21 -6.57 10.82
CA VAL A 80 -2.44 -7.28 11.17
C VAL A 80 -2.33 -8.72 10.66
N ASN A 81 -2.43 -9.71 11.55
CA ASN A 81 -2.37 -11.11 11.13
C ASN A 81 -3.69 -11.60 10.51
N THR A 82 -3.72 -12.86 10.08
CA THR A 82 -4.90 -13.52 9.48
C THR A 82 -6.08 -13.71 10.46
N ALA A 83 -5.89 -13.43 11.75
CA ALA A 83 -6.93 -13.41 12.78
C ALA A 83 -7.41 -12.00 13.15
N GLY A 84 -6.90 -10.95 12.48
CA GLY A 84 -7.33 -9.56 12.71
C GLY A 84 -6.59 -8.87 13.86
N VAL A 85 -5.55 -9.49 14.41
CA VAL A 85 -4.80 -8.98 15.55
C VAL A 85 -3.60 -8.18 15.06
N PRO A 86 -3.49 -6.88 15.40
CA PRO A 86 -2.31 -6.08 15.10
C PRO A 86 -1.16 -6.47 16.03
N ALA A 87 0.03 -6.63 15.46
CA ALA A 87 1.28 -6.86 16.17
C ALA A 87 2.36 -5.89 15.65
N PRO A 88 3.37 -5.54 16.46
CA PRO A 88 4.50 -4.73 16.00
C PRO A 88 5.18 -5.35 14.76
N PHE A 89 5.38 -4.54 13.73
CA PHE A 89 6.16 -4.89 12.54
C PHE A 89 7.52 -4.19 12.56
N GLY A 90 7.53 -2.90 12.91
CA GLY A 90 8.76 -2.12 12.99
C GLY A 90 8.51 -0.68 13.43
N CYS A 91 9.56 0.14 13.38
CA CYS A 91 9.51 1.57 13.56
C CYS A 91 10.18 2.26 12.36
N MET A 92 9.55 3.32 11.86
CA MET A 92 10.05 4.12 10.76
C MET A 92 10.40 5.53 11.23
N VAL A 93 11.59 6.00 10.83
CA VAL A 93 12.13 7.33 11.17
C VAL A 93 12.37 8.11 9.86
N PRO A 94 11.62 9.19 9.59
CA PRO A 94 11.88 10.08 8.47
C PRO A 94 13.20 10.80 8.68
N LEU A 95 14.05 10.84 7.65
CA LEU A 95 15.37 11.43 7.69
C LEU A 95 15.43 12.74 6.91
N VAL A 96 16.32 13.64 7.33
CA VAL A 96 16.66 14.81 6.53
C VAL A 96 17.21 14.37 5.16
N GLY A 97 16.64 14.91 4.09
CA GLY A 97 16.98 14.52 2.72
C GLY A 97 15.93 13.63 2.03
N GLY A 98 14.83 13.31 2.70
CA GLY A 98 13.68 12.59 2.10
C GLY A 98 13.67 11.08 2.35
N ALA A 99 14.82 10.51 2.71
CA ALA A 99 14.95 9.11 3.05
C ALA A 99 14.21 8.72 4.34
N PHE A 100 14.01 7.42 4.53
CA PHE A 100 13.42 6.83 5.73
C PHE A 100 14.34 5.72 6.25
N TRP A 101 14.46 5.61 7.57
CA TRP A 101 15.08 4.46 8.22
C TRP A 101 13.98 3.58 8.79
N VAL A 102 14.05 2.27 8.56
CA VAL A 102 13.11 1.29 9.13
C VAL A 102 13.91 0.29 9.97
N ASP A 103 13.48 0.12 11.22
CA ASP A 103 13.92 -0.96 12.09
C ASP A 103 12.75 -1.95 12.26
N GLU A 104 12.85 -3.12 11.66
CA GLU A 104 11.89 -4.21 11.75
C GLU A 104 12.12 -5.06 13.00
N VAL A 105 11.04 -5.62 13.53
CA VAL A 105 11.06 -6.44 14.76
C VAL A 105 11.82 -7.76 14.55
N ASP A 106 11.87 -8.26 13.32
CA ASP A 106 12.61 -9.48 12.95
C ASP A 106 14.13 -9.26 12.80
N GLY A 107 14.59 -8.01 12.97
CA GLY A 107 16.00 -7.64 13.02
C GLY A 107 16.56 -7.03 11.73
N VAL A 108 15.73 -6.82 10.70
CA VAL A 108 16.13 -6.05 9.52
C VAL A 108 16.13 -4.55 9.86
N SER A 109 17.24 -3.88 9.54
CA SER A 109 17.38 -2.42 9.69
C SER A 109 17.91 -1.83 8.40
N GLU A 110 17.09 -1.05 7.70
CA GLU A 110 17.40 -0.56 6.35
C GLU A 110 17.06 0.93 6.18
N ARG A 111 17.82 1.57 5.28
CA ARG A 111 17.53 2.92 4.78
C ARG A 111 16.85 2.80 3.41
N HIS A 112 15.70 3.44 3.26
CA HIS A 112 15.01 3.62 2.00
C HIS A 112 15.17 5.07 1.50
N ASP A 113 15.38 5.26 0.19
CA ASP A 113 15.58 6.60 -0.40
C ASP A 113 14.31 7.47 -0.36
N GLY A 114 13.15 6.83 -0.32
CA GLY A 114 11.84 7.43 -0.08
C GLY A 114 11.02 6.53 0.81
N LEU A 115 9.69 6.62 0.75
CA LEU A 115 8.81 5.71 1.50
C LEU A 115 9.16 4.24 1.20
N PRO A 116 9.18 3.35 2.21
CA PRO A 116 9.50 1.94 2.01
C PRO A 116 8.63 1.29 0.94
N TRP A 117 9.25 0.48 0.08
CA TRP A 117 8.61 -0.10 -1.10
C TRP A 117 7.33 -0.87 -0.75
N PHE A 118 7.31 -1.61 0.36
CA PHE A 118 6.18 -2.40 0.84
C PHE A 118 4.97 -1.56 1.31
N LEU A 119 5.09 -0.22 1.38
CA LEU A 119 3.97 0.71 1.62
C LEU A 119 3.42 1.34 0.34
N SER A 120 4.06 1.11 -0.81
CA SER A 120 3.75 1.84 -2.06
C SER A 120 2.32 1.60 -2.55
N ASP A 121 1.86 0.35 -2.55
CA ASP A 121 0.51 -0.01 -3.00
C ASP A 121 -0.60 0.39 -2.01
N MET A 122 -0.23 0.81 -0.79
CA MET A 122 -1.19 1.34 0.17
C MET A 122 -1.65 2.76 -0.20
N ARG A 123 -1.01 3.40 -1.20
CA ARG A 123 -1.34 4.74 -1.69
C ARG A 123 -2.78 4.86 -2.22
N PRO A 124 -3.60 5.76 -1.63
CA PRO A 124 -4.79 6.31 -2.28
C PRO A 124 -4.46 6.82 -3.69
N GLN A 125 -5.00 6.16 -4.71
CA GLN A 125 -4.77 6.53 -6.10
C GLN A 125 -6.07 6.57 -6.92
N GLY A 126 -6.00 7.22 -8.07
CA GLY A 126 -7.11 7.37 -9.01
C GLY A 126 -8.39 7.92 -8.37
N PHE A 127 -9.53 7.29 -8.67
CA PHE A 127 -10.84 7.72 -8.16
C PHE A 127 -10.88 7.76 -6.63
N MET A 128 -10.37 6.71 -5.98
CA MET A 128 -10.40 6.60 -4.52
C MET A 128 -9.43 7.59 -3.85
N GLY A 129 -8.27 7.83 -4.46
CA GLY A 129 -7.32 8.82 -3.95
C GLY A 129 -7.85 10.26 -3.99
N ARG A 130 -8.55 10.64 -5.07
CA ARG A 130 -9.19 11.96 -5.13
C ARG A 130 -10.29 12.13 -4.08
N ASN A 131 -11.15 11.10 -3.92
CA ASN A 131 -12.17 11.10 -2.88
C ASN A 131 -11.55 11.18 -1.48
N PHE A 132 -10.44 10.48 -1.25
CA PHE A 132 -9.71 10.52 0.02
C PHE A 132 -9.22 11.94 0.36
N ALA A 133 -8.63 12.66 -0.60
CA ALA A 133 -8.20 14.04 -0.40
C ALA A 133 -9.37 14.98 -0.07
N GLN A 134 -10.54 14.76 -0.70
CA GLN A 134 -11.75 15.55 -0.47
C GLN A 134 -12.39 15.27 0.90
N LEU A 135 -12.39 14.02 1.34
CA LEU A 135 -12.93 13.58 2.63
C LEU A 135 -12.09 14.03 3.82
N HIS A 136 -10.81 14.31 3.60
CA HIS A 136 -9.85 14.61 4.64
C HIS A 136 -9.11 15.94 4.40
N PRO A 137 -9.84 17.07 4.32
CA PRO A 137 -9.22 18.38 4.11
C PRO A 137 -8.29 18.77 5.26
N ASP A 138 -8.50 18.19 6.45
CA ASP A 138 -7.65 18.34 7.63
C ASP A 138 -6.21 17.83 7.42
N LEU A 139 -6.01 16.92 6.46
CA LEU A 139 -4.67 16.42 6.12
C LEU A 139 -3.89 17.36 5.20
N HIS A 140 -4.54 18.38 4.62
CA HIS A 140 -3.93 19.34 3.71
C HIS A 140 -3.21 18.69 2.50
N LEU A 141 -3.75 17.59 1.99
CA LEU A 141 -3.19 16.85 0.85
C LEU A 141 -3.53 17.56 -0.47
N PRO A 142 -2.64 17.51 -1.48
CA PRO A 142 -3.01 17.90 -2.84
C PRO A 142 -4.24 17.14 -3.33
N GLN A 143 -5.13 17.80 -4.08
CA GLN A 143 -6.37 17.16 -4.57
C GLN A 143 -6.12 16.03 -5.56
N ASP A 144 -5.03 16.12 -6.33
CA ASP A 144 -4.61 15.07 -7.25
C ASP A 144 -3.53 14.20 -6.58
N PRO A 145 -3.80 12.90 -6.34
CA PRO A 145 -2.85 11.97 -5.73
C PRO A 145 -1.51 11.85 -6.45
N ARG A 146 -1.46 12.16 -7.75
CA ARG A 146 -0.21 12.13 -8.55
C ARG A 146 0.80 13.17 -8.09
N HIS A 147 0.35 14.21 -7.38
CA HIS A 147 1.21 15.26 -6.82
C HIS A 147 1.58 15.03 -5.35
N TRP A 148 1.17 13.90 -4.74
CA TRP A 148 1.51 13.61 -3.36
C TRP A 148 3.00 13.29 -3.23
N SER A 149 3.67 14.03 -2.36
CA SER A 149 5.01 13.70 -1.88
C SER A 149 4.98 12.49 -0.93
N ASP A 150 6.16 11.99 -0.57
CA ASP A 150 6.30 10.96 0.46
C ASP A 150 5.78 11.43 1.83
N ASP A 151 5.83 12.73 2.12
CA ASP A 151 5.27 13.29 3.36
C ASP A 151 3.74 13.36 3.31
N ASP A 152 3.16 13.70 2.16
CA ASP A 152 1.71 13.63 1.94
C ASP A 152 1.21 12.20 2.11
N MET A 153 1.93 11.27 1.50
CA MET A 153 1.69 9.85 1.64
C MET A 153 1.79 9.38 3.09
N LEU A 154 2.87 9.70 3.80
CA LEU A 154 3.02 9.32 5.19
C LEU A 154 1.89 9.91 6.05
N ARG A 155 1.48 11.16 5.82
CA ARG A 155 0.31 11.74 6.52
C ARG A 155 -0.97 10.97 6.25
N ALA A 156 -1.24 10.62 4.99
CA ALA A 156 -2.41 9.84 4.63
C ALA A 156 -2.42 8.46 5.31
N LEU A 157 -1.30 7.73 5.23
CA LEU A 157 -1.13 6.41 5.83
C LEU A 157 -1.19 6.48 7.36
N ALA A 158 -0.51 7.45 7.98
CA ALA A 158 -0.37 7.55 9.43
C ALA A 158 -1.66 8.00 10.15
N LEU A 159 -2.47 8.83 9.48
CA LEU A 159 -3.61 9.50 10.11
C LEU A 159 -4.97 8.92 9.68
N ARG A 160 -5.07 8.32 8.49
CA ARG A 160 -6.33 7.80 7.90
C ARG A 160 -6.14 6.48 7.12
N GLY A 161 -5.06 5.74 7.41
CA GLY A 161 -4.67 4.52 6.69
C GLY A 161 -5.22 3.22 7.28
N GLU A 162 -6.30 3.28 8.06
CA GLU A 162 -6.76 2.11 8.81
C GLU A 162 -7.33 0.96 7.95
N ASP A 163 -7.72 1.19 6.70
CA ASP A 163 -8.35 0.19 5.82
C ASP A 163 -7.78 0.18 4.39
N LEU A 164 -6.46 0.28 4.28
CA LEU A 164 -5.75 0.24 2.99
C LEU A 164 -5.49 -1.21 2.53
N PRO A 165 -5.07 -1.43 1.27
CA PRO A 165 -4.64 -2.74 0.79
C PRO A 165 -3.54 -3.35 1.66
N GLY A 166 -3.51 -4.68 1.71
CA GLY A 166 -2.51 -5.42 2.48
C GLY A 166 -2.83 -5.48 3.97
N ASN A 167 -1.78 -5.71 4.78
CA ASN A 167 -1.93 -5.98 6.20
C ASN A 167 -1.18 -5.02 7.13
N LEU A 168 -0.55 -3.98 6.60
CA LEU A 168 0.17 -3.01 7.40
C LEU A 168 -0.74 -1.87 7.86
N ILE A 169 -0.44 -1.34 9.04
CA ILE A 169 -0.98 -0.10 9.60
C ILE A 169 0.21 0.77 9.96
N VAL A 170 0.17 2.02 9.50
CA VAL A 170 1.21 3.01 9.74
C VAL A 170 0.69 3.99 10.79
N GLY A 171 1.44 4.19 11.87
CA GLY A 171 1.16 5.19 12.91
C GLY A 171 0.04 4.83 13.91
N ASP A 172 0.14 5.42 15.11
CA ASP A 172 -0.80 5.18 16.21
C ASP A 172 -2.22 5.70 15.92
N ALA A 173 -2.34 6.79 15.15
CA ALA A 173 -3.65 7.34 14.82
C ALA A 173 -4.45 6.39 13.93
N SER A 174 -3.86 5.83 12.88
CA SER A 174 -4.50 4.78 12.07
C SER A 174 -4.76 3.50 12.87
N LEU A 175 -3.89 3.13 13.83
CA LEU A 175 -4.14 2.00 14.72
C LEU A 175 -5.36 2.22 15.62
N ALA A 176 -5.47 3.39 16.27
CA ALA A 176 -6.63 3.74 17.08
C ALA A 176 -7.93 3.72 16.26
N ARG A 177 -7.84 4.16 14.99
CA ARG A 177 -8.94 4.11 14.03
C ARG A 177 -9.28 2.68 13.62
N PHE A 178 -8.30 1.81 13.44
CA PHE A 178 -8.52 0.40 13.12
C PHE A 178 -9.37 -0.30 14.18
N HIS A 179 -9.15 -0.03 15.48
CA HIS A 179 -9.95 -0.60 16.56
C HIS A 179 -11.45 -0.21 16.53
N THR A 180 -11.79 0.90 15.88
CA THR A 180 -13.18 1.37 15.72
C THR A 180 -13.68 1.25 14.28
N LEU A 181 -12.95 0.53 13.42
CA LEU A 181 -13.24 0.45 11.98
C LEU A 181 -14.64 -0.12 11.70
N SER A 182 -15.06 -1.14 12.45
CA SER A 182 -16.37 -1.79 12.30
C SER A 182 -17.57 -0.84 12.36
N GLN A 183 -17.42 0.29 13.08
CA GLN A 183 -18.47 1.31 13.28
C GLN A 183 -18.54 2.32 12.12
N ARG A 184 -17.49 2.41 11.30
CA ARG A 184 -17.36 3.45 10.26
C ARG A 184 -17.41 2.90 8.84
N LEU A 185 -17.32 1.58 8.68
CA LEU A 185 -17.39 0.95 7.37
C LEU A 185 -18.77 1.11 6.73
N ALA A 186 -18.76 1.36 5.43
CA ALA A 186 -19.96 1.23 4.62
C ALA A 186 -20.45 -0.23 4.67
N ARG A 187 -21.76 -0.43 4.86
CA ARG A 187 -22.40 -1.74 4.86
C ARG A 187 -23.54 -1.76 3.85
N ALA A 188 -23.69 -2.86 3.15
CA ALA A 188 -24.83 -3.16 2.29
C ALA A 188 -25.52 -4.41 2.82
N ALA A 189 -26.79 -4.29 3.20
CA ALA A 189 -27.62 -5.42 3.58
C ALA A 189 -27.96 -6.27 2.36
N SER A 190 -28.09 -5.63 1.20
CA SER A 190 -28.28 -6.29 -0.09
C SER A 190 -27.74 -5.44 -1.24
N PRO A 191 -27.63 -5.99 -2.47
CA PRO A 191 -27.30 -5.22 -3.67
C PRO A 191 -28.25 -4.05 -3.96
N ASP A 192 -29.44 -4.02 -3.36
CA ASP A 192 -30.38 -2.90 -3.51
C ASP A 192 -29.87 -1.60 -2.85
N ASP A 193 -28.89 -1.70 -1.94
CA ASP A 193 -28.25 -0.54 -1.30
C ASP A 193 -27.16 0.12 -2.19
N TYR A 194 -26.68 -0.59 -3.22
CA TYR A 194 -25.56 -0.12 -4.03
C TYR A 194 -25.80 1.20 -4.78
N PRO A 195 -27.00 1.51 -5.31
CA PRO A 195 -27.25 2.82 -5.91
C PRO A 195 -27.01 3.98 -4.93
N LEU A 196 -27.37 3.81 -3.66
CA LEU A 196 -27.12 4.81 -2.63
C LEU A 196 -25.62 4.95 -2.36
N LEU A 197 -24.91 3.83 -2.19
CA LEU A 197 -23.46 3.82 -1.95
C LEU A 197 -22.68 4.41 -3.14
N ALA A 198 -23.04 4.09 -4.38
CA ALA A 198 -22.43 4.67 -5.57
C ALA A 198 -22.63 6.19 -5.64
N ARG A 199 -23.83 6.69 -5.30
CA ARG A 199 -24.07 8.14 -5.23
C ARG A 199 -23.19 8.79 -4.16
N SER A 200 -23.11 8.20 -2.97
CA SER A 200 -22.22 8.69 -1.90
C SER A 200 -20.75 8.63 -2.32
N ALA A 201 -20.32 7.61 -3.05
CA ALA A 201 -18.96 7.51 -3.59
C ALA A 201 -18.66 8.62 -4.60
N LEU A 202 -19.58 8.90 -5.54
CA LEU A 202 -19.43 9.97 -6.53
C LEU A 202 -19.42 11.37 -5.90
N GLN A 203 -20.08 11.55 -4.75
CA GLN A 203 -20.10 12.79 -3.99
C GLN A 203 -18.91 12.90 -3.01
N GLY A 204 -18.00 11.93 -2.97
CA GLY A 204 -16.89 11.90 -2.04
C GLY A 204 -17.34 11.81 -0.57
N GLN A 205 -18.38 11.03 -0.27
CA GLN A 205 -18.99 10.92 1.07
C GLN A 205 -18.77 9.56 1.75
N LEU A 206 -18.23 8.55 1.05
CA LEU A 206 -17.97 7.25 1.66
C LEU A 206 -16.58 7.17 2.26
N PRO A 207 -16.45 6.83 3.56
CA PRO A 207 -15.15 6.53 4.15
C PRO A 207 -14.62 5.18 3.63
N GLY A 208 -13.32 5.12 3.35
CA GLY A 208 -12.57 3.86 3.37
C GLY A 208 -12.12 3.25 2.03
N SER A 209 -10.96 2.59 2.16
CA SER A 209 -10.20 1.70 1.27
C SER A 209 -9.71 2.23 -0.06
N SER A 210 -8.41 2.52 -0.12
CA SER A 210 -7.66 2.84 -1.34
C SER A 210 -7.51 1.62 -2.27
N ALA A 211 -8.54 1.27 -3.03
CA ALA A 211 -8.34 0.42 -4.20
C ALA A 211 -7.89 1.31 -5.38
N GLY A 212 -6.86 0.88 -6.11
CA GLY A 212 -6.30 1.67 -7.20
C GLY A 212 -7.19 1.76 -8.45
N GLY A 213 -6.90 2.72 -9.34
CA GLY A 213 -7.54 2.86 -10.67
C GLY A 213 -8.52 4.03 -10.80
N GLU A 214 -8.83 4.40 -12.05
CA GLU A 214 -9.70 5.55 -12.39
C GLU A 214 -11.20 5.20 -12.42
N GLN A 215 -11.55 3.92 -12.52
CA GLN A 215 -12.93 3.47 -12.58
C GLN A 215 -13.68 3.74 -11.25
N PRO A 216 -14.93 4.25 -11.30
CA PRO A 216 -15.75 4.45 -10.12
C PRO A 216 -15.95 3.16 -9.33
N LYS A 217 -15.62 3.22 -8.03
CA LYS A 217 -15.72 2.10 -7.12
C LYS A 217 -15.90 2.56 -5.68
N PHE A 218 -16.44 1.68 -4.84
CA PHE A 218 -16.47 1.86 -3.39
C PHE A 218 -16.17 0.53 -2.71
N CYS A 219 -15.76 0.60 -1.44
CA CYS A 219 -15.59 -0.57 -0.61
C CYS A 219 -16.72 -0.63 0.42
N CYS A 220 -17.23 -1.83 0.69
CA CYS A 220 -18.22 -2.05 1.73
C CYS A 220 -18.12 -3.45 2.31
N VAL A 221 -18.86 -3.68 3.39
CA VAL A 221 -19.11 -5.01 3.93
C VAL A 221 -20.51 -5.45 3.53
N THR A 222 -20.62 -6.65 2.98
CA THR A 222 -21.91 -7.26 2.64
C THR A 222 -21.90 -8.74 2.96
N GLN A 223 -22.92 -9.20 3.70
CA GLN A 223 -22.99 -10.59 4.21
C GLN A 223 -21.69 -11.01 4.93
N GLY A 224 -21.09 -10.11 5.71
CA GLY A 224 -19.81 -10.30 6.37
C GLY A 224 -18.58 -10.19 5.46
N ARG A 225 -18.71 -10.27 4.14
CA ARG A 225 -17.56 -10.21 3.21
C ARG A 225 -17.10 -8.78 2.98
N SER A 226 -15.78 -8.57 2.94
CA SER A 226 -15.19 -7.30 2.51
C SER A 226 -15.12 -7.27 0.99
N VAL A 227 -15.80 -6.33 0.35
CA VAL A 227 -15.90 -6.27 -1.11
C VAL A 227 -15.48 -4.91 -1.65
N ILE A 228 -14.99 -4.91 -2.89
CA ILE A 228 -14.85 -3.75 -3.75
C ILE A 228 -15.95 -3.84 -4.79
N VAL A 229 -16.79 -2.80 -4.89
CA VAL A 229 -17.87 -2.73 -5.89
C VAL A 229 -17.49 -1.70 -6.95
N LYS A 230 -17.20 -2.17 -8.17
CA LYS A 230 -17.03 -1.33 -9.36
C LYS A 230 -18.40 -1.08 -9.99
N PHE A 231 -18.64 0.11 -10.53
CA PHE A 231 -19.97 0.43 -11.09
C PHE A 231 -19.94 1.33 -12.31
N SER A 232 -20.89 1.13 -13.21
CA SER A 232 -21.08 1.95 -14.41
C SER A 232 -21.77 3.29 -14.09
N SER A 233 -21.76 4.22 -15.04
CA SER A 233 -22.73 5.32 -15.08
C SER A 233 -24.17 4.80 -15.23
N SER A 234 -25.15 5.65 -14.90
CA SER A 234 -26.58 5.39 -15.13
C SER A 234 -27.10 6.02 -16.43
N GLY A 235 -26.21 6.40 -17.34
CA GLY A 235 -26.57 6.99 -18.62
C GLY A 235 -26.92 5.91 -19.66
N ASP A 236 -27.58 6.34 -20.73
CA ASP A 236 -28.03 5.45 -21.82
C ASP A 236 -27.22 5.65 -23.11
N SER A 237 -26.06 6.32 -23.05
CA SER A 237 -25.22 6.47 -24.25
C SER A 237 -24.57 5.14 -24.64
N PRO A 238 -24.14 4.98 -25.91
CA PRO A 238 -23.37 3.80 -26.32
C PRO A 238 -22.09 3.59 -25.50
N ALA A 239 -21.46 4.67 -25.02
CA ALA A 239 -20.29 4.60 -24.14
C ALA A 239 -20.66 4.05 -22.75
N ASP A 240 -21.82 4.43 -22.22
CA ASP A 240 -22.33 3.90 -20.95
C ASP A 240 -22.66 2.41 -21.06
N GLN A 241 -23.26 1.98 -22.19
CA GLN A 241 -23.50 0.56 -22.48
C GLN A 241 -22.20 -0.24 -22.55
N ARG A 242 -21.19 0.24 -23.28
CA ARG A 242 -19.88 -0.42 -23.35
C ARG A 242 -19.22 -0.55 -21.97
N THR A 243 -19.35 0.47 -21.11
CA THR A 243 -18.85 0.41 -19.73
C THR A 243 -19.59 -0.66 -18.91
N ARG A 244 -20.91 -0.80 -19.09
CA ARG A 244 -21.68 -1.89 -18.47
C ARG A 244 -21.21 -3.25 -18.96
N ASP A 245 -21.06 -3.41 -20.28
CA ASP A 245 -20.61 -4.65 -20.91
C ASP A 245 -19.22 -5.07 -20.38
N LEU A 246 -18.30 -4.11 -20.20
CA LEU A 246 -16.98 -4.37 -19.64
C LEU A 246 -17.02 -4.94 -18.21
N LEU A 247 -17.95 -4.49 -17.36
CA LEU A 247 -18.12 -5.06 -16.01
C LEU A 247 -18.64 -6.50 -16.05
N HIS A 248 -19.53 -6.82 -16.99
CA HIS A 248 -19.94 -8.20 -17.24
C HIS A 248 -18.78 -9.04 -17.79
N CYS A 249 -17.98 -8.49 -18.71
CA CYS A 249 -16.82 -9.19 -19.25
C CYS A 249 -15.77 -9.49 -18.19
N GLU A 250 -15.52 -8.57 -17.24
CA GLU A 250 -14.61 -8.83 -16.12
C GLU A 250 -15.11 -10.00 -15.27
N HIS A 251 -16.39 -10.01 -14.91
CA HIS A 251 -17.00 -11.12 -14.19
C HIS A 251 -16.83 -12.46 -14.92
N LEU A 252 -17.20 -12.50 -16.20
CA LEU A 252 -17.10 -13.71 -17.02
C LEU A 252 -15.65 -14.16 -17.15
N ALA A 253 -14.71 -13.23 -17.33
CA ALA A 253 -13.30 -13.56 -17.47
C ALA A 253 -12.73 -14.18 -16.20
N LEU A 254 -13.11 -13.67 -15.02
CA LEU A 254 -12.72 -14.24 -13.73
C LEU A 254 -13.41 -15.58 -13.46
N GLN A 255 -14.68 -15.74 -13.85
CA GLN A 255 -15.38 -17.03 -13.74
C GLN A 255 -14.73 -18.12 -14.60
N VAL A 256 -14.31 -17.81 -15.83
CA VAL A 256 -13.60 -18.76 -16.70
C VAL A 256 -12.30 -19.24 -16.05
N LEU A 257 -11.54 -18.33 -15.43
CA LEU A 257 -10.32 -18.69 -14.70
C LEU A 257 -10.63 -19.58 -13.49
N ALA A 258 -11.65 -19.21 -12.69
CA ALA A 258 -12.06 -19.99 -11.52
C ALA A 258 -12.56 -21.40 -11.89
N GLN A 259 -13.32 -21.54 -12.98
CA GLN A 259 -13.79 -22.84 -13.50
C GLN A 259 -12.65 -23.71 -14.04
N ALA A 260 -11.49 -23.12 -14.34
CA ALA A 260 -10.27 -23.81 -14.72
C ALA A 260 -9.32 -24.05 -13.53
N ASP A 261 -9.83 -23.97 -12.29
CA ASP A 261 -9.09 -24.13 -11.03
C ASP A 261 -7.92 -23.14 -10.85
N LEU A 262 -8.01 -21.96 -11.49
CA LEU A 262 -7.03 -20.88 -11.30
C LEU A 262 -7.52 -19.89 -10.24
N PRO A 263 -6.64 -19.39 -9.36
CA PRO A 263 -7.00 -18.36 -8.41
C PRO A 263 -7.52 -17.09 -9.11
N ALA A 264 -8.79 -16.76 -8.86
CA ALA A 264 -9.46 -15.56 -9.34
C ALA A 264 -10.32 -14.98 -8.20
N ALA A 265 -10.41 -13.66 -8.12
CA ALA A 265 -11.25 -12.99 -7.14
C ALA A 265 -12.73 -13.39 -7.37
N PRO A 266 -13.44 -13.88 -6.33
CA PRO A 266 -14.87 -14.15 -6.44
C PRO A 266 -15.63 -12.88 -6.80
N THR A 267 -16.51 -12.97 -7.81
CA THR A 267 -17.30 -11.82 -8.27
C THR A 267 -18.76 -12.16 -8.46
N GLN A 268 -19.61 -11.14 -8.31
CA GLN A 268 -21.04 -11.17 -8.63
C GLN A 268 -21.42 -9.89 -9.37
N VAL A 269 -22.42 -9.97 -10.26
CA VAL A 269 -22.92 -8.81 -11.02
C VAL A 269 -24.37 -8.52 -10.70
N PHE A 270 -24.68 -7.23 -10.52
CA PHE A 270 -26.02 -6.77 -10.23
C PHE A 270 -26.41 -5.57 -11.11
N GLU A 271 -27.63 -5.58 -11.59
CA GLU A 271 -28.22 -4.46 -12.34
C GLU A 271 -29.24 -3.73 -11.47
N ARG A 272 -28.98 -2.47 -11.12
CA ARG A 272 -29.85 -1.63 -10.27
C ARG A 272 -29.81 -0.18 -10.72
N ALA A 273 -30.97 0.48 -10.70
CA ALA A 273 -31.09 1.92 -10.99
C ALA A 273 -30.35 2.36 -12.28
N GLY A 274 -30.45 1.56 -13.34
CA GLY A 274 -29.80 1.84 -14.64
C GLY A 274 -28.28 1.64 -14.67
N ARG A 275 -27.69 1.01 -13.65
CA ARG A 275 -26.25 0.73 -13.55
C ARG A 275 -25.97 -0.76 -13.45
N VAL A 276 -24.80 -1.15 -13.91
CA VAL A 276 -24.18 -2.44 -13.58
C VAL A 276 -23.21 -2.24 -12.42
N PHE A 277 -23.26 -3.15 -11.46
CA PHE A 277 -22.37 -3.23 -10.30
C PHE A 277 -21.65 -4.58 -10.34
N LEU A 278 -20.32 -4.55 -10.34
CA LEU A 278 -19.47 -5.72 -10.17
C LEU A 278 -18.98 -5.74 -8.72
N GLU A 279 -19.54 -6.61 -7.91
CA GLU A 279 -19.04 -6.94 -6.56
C GLU A 279 -17.84 -7.88 -6.72
N SER A 280 -16.68 -7.51 -6.19
CA SER A 280 -15.49 -8.36 -6.11
C SER A 280 -15.09 -8.53 -4.66
N GLU A 281 -14.95 -9.77 -4.21
CA GLU A 281 -14.42 -10.06 -2.87
C GLU A 281 -12.95 -9.69 -2.78
N ARG A 282 -12.57 -9.07 -1.65
CA ARG A 282 -11.18 -8.71 -1.36
C ARG A 282 -10.41 -9.92 -0.89
N PHE A 283 -9.40 -10.33 -1.65
CA PHE A 283 -8.51 -11.43 -1.27
C PHE A 283 -7.48 -11.05 -0.19
N ASP A 284 -7.29 -9.77 0.10
CA ASP A 284 -6.39 -9.29 1.16
C ASP A 284 -7.08 -9.18 2.54
N ARG A 285 -8.27 -9.77 2.67
CA ARG A 285 -9.07 -9.85 3.89
C ARG A 285 -9.41 -11.31 4.19
N CYS A 286 -9.17 -11.74 5.42
CA CYS A 286 -9.45 -13.09 5.89
C CYS A 286 -10.71 -13.11 6.77
N ALA A 287 -11.56 -14.09 6.53
CA ALA A 287 -12.78 -14.34 7.28
C ALA A 287 -13.86 -13.23 7.15
N PRO A 288 -15.13 -13.56 7.38
CA PRO A 288 -16.19 -12.57 7.38
C PRO A 288 -16.10 -11.66 8.61
N TRP A 289 -16.54 -10.41 8.46
CA TRP A 289 -16.88 -9.52 9.55
C TRP A 289 -17.91 -10.19 10.45
N PRO A 290 -17.69 -10.23 11.77
CA PRO A 290 -18.69 -10.73 12.69
C PRO A 290 -19.92 -9.82 12.73
N ASP A 291 -21.09 -10.40 13.00
CA ASP A 291 -22.37 -9.68 13.05
C ASP A 291 -22.48 -8.68 14.22
N THR A 292 -21.56 -8.74 15.18
CA THR A 292 -21.60 -7.89 16.38
C THR A 292 -20.94 -6.52 16.15
N PRO A 293 -21.62 -5.40 16.46
CA PRO A 293 -21.10 -4.03 16.31
C PRO A 293 -20.12 -3.66 17.45
N ALA A 294 -19.03 -4.40 17.55
CA ALA A 294 -17.80 -4.09 18.31
C ALA A 294 -16.71 -5.14 18.04
N SER A 295 -16.86 -5.91 16.96
CA SER A 295 -16.01 -7.05 16.67
C SER A 295 -14.61 -6.64 16.21
N VAL A 296 -13.65 -7.51 16.50
CA VAL A 296 -12.30 -7.42 15.94
C VAL A 296 -12.42 -7.41 14.41
N PRO A 297 -11.74 -6.47 13.71
CA PRO A 297 -11.71 -6.49 12.26
C PRO A 297 -11.24 -7.84 11.71
N PRO A 298 -11.66 -8.24 10.50
CA PRO A 298 -11.19 -9.47 9.87
C PRO A 298 -9.67 -9.45 9.70
N GLY A 299 -9.10 -10.65 9.57
CA GLY A 299 -7.68 -10.79 9.29
C GLY A 299 -7.26 -10.13 8.00
N ARG A 300 -5.96 -9.89 7.85
CA ARG A 300 -5.39 -9.29 6.65
C ARG A 300 -4.22 -10.12 6.15
N ILE A 301 -4.02 -10.07 4.84
CA ILE A 301 -2.90 -10.70 4.15
C ILE A 301 -2.01 -9.59 3.58
N GLY A 302 -0.69 -9.70 3.79
CA GLY A 302 0.26 -8.75 3.20
C GLY A 302 0.26 -8.90 1.69
N MET A 303 0.29 -7.79 0.95
CA MET A 303 0.33 -7.85 -0.51
C MET A 303 1.14 -6.69 -1.07
N VAL A 304 1.70 -6.91 -2.26
CA VAL A 304 2.31 -5.88 -3.11
C VAL A 304 1.98 -6.19 -4.57
N SER A 305 1.91 -5.15 -5.41
CA SER A 305 1.78 -5.34 -6.84
C SER A 305 3.08 -5.87 -7.45
N LEU A 306 2.97 -6.52 -8.61
CA LEU A 306 4.13 -6.94 -9.39
C LEU A 306 5.00 -5.73 -9.77
N LEU A 307 4.41 -4.54 -9.89
CA LEU A 307 5.12 -3.29 -10.19
C LEU A 307 6.15 -2.98 -9.10
N VAL A 308 5.69 -3.00 -7.85
CA VAL A 308 6.51 -2.70 -6.69
C VAL A 308 7.50 -3.82 -6.41
N TYR A 309 7.06 -5.07 -6.55
CA TYR A 309 7.92 -6.24 -6.36
C TYR A 309 9.04 -6.34 -7.40
N ASP A 310 8.74 -6.08 -8.67
CA ASP A 310 9.75 -6.01 -9.74
C ASP A 310 10.74 -4.88 -9.48
N ALA A 311 10.27 -3.67 -9.15
CA ALA A 311 11.14 -2.53 -8.88
C ALA A 311 12.14 -2.80 -7.73
N GLN A 312 11.73 -3.56 -6.72
CA GLN A 312 12.59 -3.90 -5.58
C GLN A 312 13.64 -4.98 -5.90
N TYR A 313 13.27 -6.04 -6.62
CA TYR A 313 14.13 -7.24 -6.75
C TYR A 313 14.71 -7.47 -8.16
N VAL A 314 14.16 -6.81 -9.17
CA VAL A 314 14.50 -7.04 -10.58
C VAL A 314 14.87 -5.74 -11.30
N GLY A 315 13.94 -4.78 -11.37
CA GLY A 315 14.11 -3.49 -12.04
C GLY A 315 14.06 -3.58 -13.58
N GLU A 316 13.33 -4.55 -14.14
CA GLU A 316 13.27 -4.80 -15.58
C GLU A 316 11.84 -5.15 -16.00
N MET A 317 11.07 -4.12 -16.39
CA MET A 317 9.68 -4.27 -16.82
C MET A 317 9.55 -4.50 -18.32
N ASP A 318 8.74 -5.49 -18.70
CA ASP A 318 8.33 -5.83 -20.06
C ASP A 318 6.90 -6.39 -20.11
N HIS A 319 6.73 -7.71 -20.19
CA HIS A 319 5.46 -8.41 -20.28
C HIS A 319 5.44 -9.48 -19.20
N TRP A 320 4.27 -9.78 -18.66
CA TRP A 320 4.14 -10.68 -17.52
C TRP A 320 4.78 -12.06 -17.77
N ALA A 321 4.70 -12.58 -19.00
CA ALA A 321 5.30 -13.88 -19.31
C ALA A 321 6.83 -13.91 -19.22
N ALA A 322 7.52 -12.87 -19.71
CA ALA A 322 8.97 -12.75 -19.64
C ALA A 322 9.44 -12.51 -18.20
N THR A 323 8.72 -11.65 -17.48
CA THR A 323 8.97 -11.42 -16.05
C THR A 323 8.78 -12.66 -15.20
N ALA A 324 7.75 -13.47 -15.48
CA ALA A 324 7.54 -14.75 -14.80
C ALA A 324 8.76 -15.68 -14.94
N GLN A 325 9.35 -15.76 -16.14
CA GLN A 325 10.56 -16.57 -16.38
C GLN A 325 11.77 -16.02 -15.60
N ARG A 326 11.98 -14.70 -15.63
CA ARG A 326 13.06 -14.05 -14.87
C ARG A 326 12.91 -14.26 -13.37
N MET A 327 11.72 -14.03 -12.82
CA MET A 327 11.45 -14.18 -11.38
C MET A 327 11.58 -15.63 -10.92
N GLN A 328 11.12 -16.59 -11.73
CA GLN A 328 11.35 -18.02 -11.46
C GLN A 328 12.84 -18.36 -11.42
N ALA A 329 13.63 -17.87 -12.40
CA ALA A 329 15.07 -18.12 -12.45
C ALA A 329 15.84 -17.51 -11.26
N ARG A 330 15.30 -16.44 -10.65
CA ARG A 330 15.85 -15.80 -9.44
C ARG A 330 15.29 -16.37 -8.13
N GLY A 331 14.38 -17.35 -8.18
CA GLY A 331 13.73 -17.91 -6.99
C GLY A 331 12.73 -16.98 -6.31
N LEU A 332 12.27 -15.94 -7.01
CA LEU A 332 11.29 -14.96 -6.50
C LEU A 332 9.83 -15.41 -6.73
N LEU A 333 9.61 -16.35 -7.65
CA LEU A 333 8.33 -17.01 -7.86
C LEU A 333 8.52 -18.52 -7.86
N THR A 334 7.52 -19.23 -7.33
CA THR A 334 7.45 -20.68 -7.49
C THR A 334 7.27 -21.06 -8.97
N PRO A 335 7.68 -22.28 -9.40
CA PRO A 335 7.45 -22.73 -10.77
C PRO A 335 5.96 -22.72 -11.17
N GLU A 336 5.08 -22.97 -10.20
CA GLU A 336 3.63 -22.93 -10.39
C GLU A 336 3.14 -21.50 -10.63
N ASP A 337 3.50 -20.56 -9.76
CA ASP A 337 3.09 -19.16 -9.88
C ASP A 337 3.62 -18.53 -11.17
N ALA A 338 4.86 -18.86 -11.55
CA ALA A 338 5.43 -18.41 -12.82
C ALA A 338 4.69 -18.99 -14.04
N ARG A 339 4.24 -20.26 -13.96
CA ARG A 339 3.40 -20.86 -15.01
C ARG A 339 2.04 -20.15 -15.09
N THR A 340 1.41 -19.87 -13.96
CA THR A 340 0.14 -19.14 -13.89
C THR A 340 0.29 -17.74 -14.46
N LEU A 341 1.33 -16.99 -14.11
CA LEU A 341 1.55 -15.63 -14.63
C LEU A 341 1.73 -15.60 -16.16
N ARG A 342 2.44 -16.59 -16.74
CA ARG A 342 2.53 -16.75 -18.21
C ARG A 342 1.16 -17.05 -18.84
N LEU A 343 0.34 -17.87 -18.17
CA LEU A 343 -1.00 -18.18 -18.64
C LEU A 343 -1.91 -16.94 -18.60
N LEU A 344 -1.85 -16.15 -17.53
CA LEU A 344 -2.61 -14.90 -17.39
C LEU A 344 -2.22 -13.87 -18.46
N ASP A 345 -0.93 -13.79 -18.81
CA ASP A 345 -0.45 -12.96 -19.91
C ASP A 345 -1.13 -13.35 -21.23
N ALA A 346 -1.10 -14.63 -21.58
CA ALA A 346 -1.71 -15.16 -22.80
C ALA A 346 -3.24 -15.02 -22.79
N TYR A 347 -3.89 -15.33 -21.66
CA TYR A 347 -5.33 -15.19 -21.49
C TYR A 347 -5.78 -13.74 -21.69
N GLY A 348 -5.12 -12.79 -21.02
CA GLY A 348 -5.39 -11.37 -21.20
C GLY A 348 -5.22 -10.93 -22.65
N ALA A 349 -4.17 -11.38 -23.34
CA ALA A 349 -3.99 -11.07 -24.75
C ALA A 349 -5.15 -11.61 -25.63
N LEU A 350 -5.59 -12.85 -25.40
CA LEU A 350 -6.64 -13.51 -26.19
C LEU A 350 -8.02 -12.87 -26.03
N ILE A 351 -8.34 -12.34 -24.83
CA ILE A 351 -9.60 -11.63 -24.62
C ILE A 351 -9.53 -10.17 -25.09
N GLY A 352 -8.36 -9.67 -25.51
CA GLY A 352 -8.19 -8.26 -25.88
C GLY A 352 -8.01 -7.34 -24.67
N ASN A 353 -7.41 -7.82 -23.59
CA ASN A 353 -6.98 -6.98 -22.48
C ASN A 353 -5.71 -6.21 -22.88
N THR A 354 -5.86 -4.93 -23.21
CA THR A 354 -4.76 -4.00 -23.50
C THR A 354 -4.16 -3.35 -22.26
N ASP A 355 -4.75 -3.54 -21.08
CA ASP A 355 -4.33 -2.94 -19.81
C ASP A 355 -3.56 -3.93 -18.92
N ARG A 356 -2.68 -4.73 -19.53
CA ARG A 356 -1.86 -5.74 -18.84
C ARG A 356 -0.60 -5.12 -18.20
N HIS A 357 -0.79 -4.08 -17.40
CA HIS A 357 0.30 -3.41 -16.69
C HIS A 357 0.62 -4.10 -15.35
N TYR A 358 1.79 -3.85 -14.77
CA TYR A 358 2.27 -4.59 -13.58
C TYR A 358 1.44 -4.31 -12.32
N GLY A 359 0.68 -3.21 -12.26
CA GLY A 359 -0.25 -2.94 -11.17
C GLY A 359 -1.48 -3.87 -11.12
N ASN A 360 -1.78 -4.61 -12.19
CA ASN A 360 -2.93 -5.52 -12.28
C ASN A 360 -2.55 -6.97 -11.92
N ILE A 361 -1.31 -7.18 -11.47
CA ILE A 361 -0.85 -8.43 -10.86
C ILE A 361 -0.36 -8.09 -9.47
N SER A 362 -0.67 -8.94 -8.50
CA SER A 362 -0.17 -8.80 -7.14
C SER A 362 0.43 -10.11 -6.64
N LEU A 363 1.29 -9.99 -5.63
CA LEU A 363 1.74 -11.09 -4.80
C LEU A 363 1.16 -10.90 -3.40
N VAL A 364 0.81 -12.01 -2.77
CA VAL A 364 0.33 -12.08 -1.39
C VAL A 364 1.33 -12.86 -0.54
N LEU A 365 1.48 -12.45 0.71
CA LEU A 365 2.36 -13.08 1.67
C LEU A 365 1.58 -14.16 2.46
N VAL A 366 1.86 -15.42 2.18
CA VAL A 366 1.25 -16.59 2.82
C VAL A 366 2.32 -17.33 3.59
N GLU A 367 2.21 -17.39 4.91
CA GLU A 367 3.21 -18.06 5.78
C GLU A 367 4.65 -17.56 5.54
N ASP A 368 4.79 -16.25 5.30
CA ASP A 368 6.05 -15.54 4.97
C ASP A 368 6.63 -15.84 3.57
N ASP A 369 5.91 -16.59 2.72
CA ASP A 369 6.26 -16.82 1.32
C ASP A 369 5.39 -15.98 0.36
N TRP A 370 6.02 -15.40 -0.65
CA TRP A 370 5.32 -14.68 -1.71
C TRP A 370 4.67 -15.66 -2.69
N ARG A 371 3.34 -15.54 -2.86
CA ARG A 371 2.54 -16.29 -3.83
C ARG A 371 1.80 -15.35 -4.75
N LEU A 372 1.48 -15.79 -5.96
CA LEU A 372 0.63 -14.99 -6.85
C LEU A 372 -0.75 -14.80 -6.22
N SER A 373 -1.26 -13.56 -6.22
CA SER A 373 -2.62 -13.30 -5.73
C SER A 373 -3.67 -13.96 -6.63
N PRO A 374 -4.92 -14.11 -6.16
CA PRO A 374 -6.04 -14.29 -7.07
C PRO A 374 -6.05 -13.21 -8.16
N THR A 375 -6.41 -13.60 -9.38
CA THR A 375 -6.54 -12.68 -10.52
C THR A 375 -7.67 -11.69 -10.27
N TYR A 376 -7.47 -10.43 -10.62
CA TYR A 376 -8.44 -9.34 -10.57
C TYR A 376 -8.21 -8.42 -11.77
N ASP A 377 -9.16 -7.53 -12.09
CA ASP A 377 -9.03 -6.56 -13.18
C ASP A 377 -8.65 -7.18 -14.55
N MET A 378 -9.22 -8.35 -14.83
CA MET A 378 -8.99 -9.08 -16.07
C MET A 378 -10.18 -8.92 -17.00
N LEU A 379 -10.08 -8.00 -17.97
CA LEU A 379 -11.20 -7.62 -18.84
C LEU A 379 -10.72 -7.11 -20.21
N PRO A 380 -11.57 -7.13 -21.25
CA PRO A 380 -11.15 -6.87 -22.62
C PRO A 380 -11.07 -5.36 -22.91
N MET A 381 -10.06 -4.69 -22.35
CA MET A 381 -9.89 -3.24 -22.39
C MET A 381 -9.73 -2.63 -23.78
N LEU A 382 -9.49 -3.43 -24.82
CA LEU A 382 -9.57 -3.01 -26.22
C LEU A 382 -10.93 -2.35 -26.56
N TYR A 383 -12.00 -2.75 -25.86
CA TYR A 383 -13.36 -2.23 -26.09
C TYR A 383 -13.76 -1.10 -25.12
N MET A 384 -12.80 -0.53 -24.37
CA MET A 384 -13.07 0.66 -23.56
C MET A 384 -13.57 1.82 -24.44
N PRO A 385 -14.65 2.54 -24.04
CA PRO A 385 -15.33 3.54 -24.87
C PRO A 385 -14.47 4.65 -25.47
#